data_AF-A0A928ZI24-F1
#
_entry.id   AF-A0A928ZI24-F1
#
_cell.length_a   1.000
_cell.length_b   1.000
_cell.length_c   1.000
_cell.angle_alpha   90.00
_cell.angle_beta   90.00
_cell.angle_gamma   90.00
#
_symmetry.space_group_name_H-M   'P 1'
#
loop_
_entity.id
_entity.type
_entity.pdbx_description
1 polymer ?
#
loop_
_entity_poly.entity_id
_entity_poly.type
_entity_poly.pdbx_seq_one_letter_code
_entity_poly.pdbx_strand_id
1 'polypeptide(L)'
;MKVIPTEIPEVYLIEPQVFTDSRGFFLESYNHQKFVDKLGITVNFVQDNHSASQQNVLRGLHYQIIQPQGKLVRAIVGTIFDVAVDIRKNSPTFGQWVGYELSAENKHQLWIPPGFAHGFLVLSEVAEVIYKTTDYYAPQGDRTILWNDPDLAIDWPITEQPILSAKDSNGQPFRTAKVYE
;
A
#
# COMPACT_ATOMS: atom_id res chain seq x y z
N MET A 1 -15.76 -9.96 -5.87
CA MET A 1 -14.74 -8.90 -5.95
C MET A 1 -14.66 -8.39 -7.38
N LYS A 2 -14.45 -7.10 -7.54
CA LYS A 2 -14.19 -6.41 -8.80
C LYS A 2 -12.77 -5.86 -8.75
N VAL A 3 -12.06 -5.97 -9.87
CA VAL A 3 -10.71 -5.42 -10.04
C VAL A 3 -10.85 -4.17 -10.89
N ILE A 4 -10.33 -3.06 -10.39
CA ILE A 4 -10.34 -1.76 -11.04
C ILE A 4 -8.90 -1.52 -11.53
N PRO A 5 -8.69 -1.39 -12.85
CA PRO A 5 -7.38 -1.04 -13.40
C PRO A 5 -6.88 0.29 -12.83
N THR A 6 -5.57 0.39 -12.64
CA THR A 6 -4.89 1.61 -12.23
C THR A 6 -3.97 2.09 -13.35
N GLU A 7 -3.37 3.26 -13.18
CA GLU A 7 -2.40 3.81 -14.13
C GLU A 7 -1.12 2.98 -14.21
N ILE A 8 -0.84 2.13 -13.21
CA ILE A 8 0.24 1.14 -13.22
C ILE A 8 -0.37 -0.26 -13.30
N PRO A 9 -0.32 -0.96 -14.45
CA PRO A 9 -1.13 -2.15 -14.72
C PRO A 9 -0.98 -3.32 -13.74
N GLU A 10 0.13 -3.40 -13.00
CA GLU A 10 0.39 -4.46 -12.00
C GLU A 10 -0.12 -4.12 -10.60
N VAL A 11 -0.48 -2.86 -10.34
CA VAL A 11 -1.15 -2.41 -9.12
C VAL A 11 -2.66 -2.49 -9.36
N TYR A 12 -3.38 -3.14 -8.45
CA TYR A 12 -4.82 -3.34 -8.59
C TYR A 12 -5.58 -2.75 -7.41
N LEU A 13 -6.55 -1.88 -7.72
CA LEU A 13 -7.58 -1.48 -6.77
C LEU A 13 -8.69 -2.54 -6.76
N ILE A 14 -9.01 -3.09 -5.60
CA ILE A 14 -9.93 -4.21 -5.43
C ILE A 14 -11.13 -3.76 -4.61
N GLU A 15 -12.31 -3.94 -5.18
CA GLU A 15 -13.59 -3.70 -4.53
C GLU A 15 -14.22 -5.06 -4.12
N PRO A 16 -14.30 -5.38 -2.82
CA PRO A 16 -14.91 -6.62 -2.37
C PRO A 16 -16.43 -6.59 -2.57
N GLN A 17 -17.03 -7.77 -2.69
CA GLN A 17 -18.49 -7.88 -2.66
C GLN A 17 -18.95 -7.86 -1.20
N VAL A 18 -19.88 -6.97 -0.88
CA VAL A 18 -20.41 -6.78 0.47
C VAL A 18 -21.85 -7.26 0.52
N PHE A 19 -22.15 -8.11 1.50
CA PHE A 19 -23.50 -8.60 1.78
C PHE A 19 -24.00 -7.94 3.05
N THR A 20 -25.05 -7.15 2.95
CA THR A 20 -25.60 -6.37 4.08
C THR A 20 -26.97 -6.90 4.48
N ASP A 21 -27.22 -7.01 5.79
CA ASP A 21 -28.53 -7.29 6.36
C ASP A 21 -28.73 -6.56 7.70
N SER A 22 -29.83 -6.83 8.39
CA SER A 22 -30.17 -6.15 9.66
C SER A 22 -29.16 -6.36 10.80
N ARG A 23 -28.23 -7.31 10.67
CA ARG A 23 -27.17 -7.58 11.66
C ARG A 23 -25.90 -6.77 11.39
N GLY A 24 -25.75 -6.22 10.18
CA GLY A 24 -24.53 -5.55 9.72
C GLY A 24 -24.14 -5.99 8.32
N PHE A 25 -22.85 -6.28 8.10
CA PHE A 25 -22.37 -6.75 6.81
C PHE A 25 -21.42 -7.95 6.93
N PHE A 26 -21.32 -8.72 5.87
CA PHE A 26 -20.33 -9.77 5.66
C PHE A 26 -19.62 -9.53 4.33
N LEU A 27 -18.30 -9.76 4.29
CA LEU A 27 -17.53 -9.78 3.05
C LEU A 27 -16.37 -10.76 3.19
N GLU A 28 -16.02 -11.42 2.10
CA GLU A 28 -14.77 -12.17 2.00
C GLU A 28 -13.63 -11.17 1.77
N SER A 29 -12.90 -10.82 2.84
CA SER A 29 -11.81 -9.83 2.75
C SER A 29 -10.65 -10.36 1.92
N TYR A 30 -10.46 -11.67 1.87
CA TYR A 30 -9.55 -12.34 0.96
C TYR A 30 -10.08 -13.73 0.66
N ASN A 31 -10.00 -14.12 -0.62
CA ASN A 31 -10.28 -15.47 -1.09
C ASN A 31 -9.22 -15.80 -2.14
N HIS A 32 -8.36 -16.77 -1.85
CA HIS A 32 -7.22 -17.11 -2.71
C HIS A 32 -7.65 -17.50 -4.13
N GLN A 33 -8.67 -18.34 -4.26
CA GLN A 33 -9.16 -18.76 -5.57
C GLN A 33 -9.67 -17.57 -6.39
N LYS A 34 -10.51 -16.71 -5.79
CA LYS A 34 -11.02 -15.51 -6.47
C LYS A 34 -9.89 -14.53 -6.82
N PHE A 35 -8.87 -14.42 -5.97
CA PHE A 35 -7.71 -13.57 -6.22
C PHE A 35 -6.93 -14.06 -7.44
N VAL A 36 -6.60 -15.35 -7.49
CA VAL A 36 -5.91 -15.97 -8.65
C VAL A 36 -6.76 -15.84 -9.91
N ASP A 37 -8.04 -16.19 -9.86
CA ASP A 37 -8.94 -16.18 -11.04
C ASP A 37 -9.15 -14.77 -11.61
N LYS A 38 -9.15 -13.74 -10.77
CA LYS A 38 -9.44 -12.36 -11.19
C LYS A 38 -8.20 -11.55 -11.55
N LEU A 39 -7.07 -11.79 -10.89
CA LEU A 39 -5.83 -11.03 -11.12
C LEU A 39 -4.81 -11.79 -11.95
N GLY A 40 -4.95 -13.11 -12.11
CA GLY A 40 -3.93 -13.95 -12.72
C GLY A 40 -2.65 -14.05 -11.88
N ILE A 41 -2.71 -13.70 -10.59
CA ILE A 41 -1.57 -13.68 -9.68
C ILE A 41 -1.64 -14.87 -8.73
N THR A 42 -0.60 -15.70 -8.74
CA THR A 42 -0.42 -16.80 -7.79
C THR A 42 0.66 -16.44 -6.78
N VAL A 43 0.24 -16.08 -5.57
CA VAL A 43 1.13 -15.76 -4.44
C VAL A 43 0.64 -16.40 -3.15
N ASN A 44 1.59 -16.66 -2.24
CA ASN A 44 1.30 -17.08 -0.88
C ASN A 44 1.52 -15.90 0.06
N PHE A 45 0.50 -15.54 0.83
CA PHE A 45 0.65 -14.58 1.93
C PHE A 45 1.12 -15.32 3.18
N VAL A 46 2.21 -14.85 3.78
CA VAL A 46 2.90 -15.55 4.90
C VAL A 46 2.85 -14.76 6.21
N GLN A 47 2.43 -13.51 6.17
CA GLN A 47 2.39 -12.62 7.33
C GLN A 47 1.27 -11.58 7.15
N ASP A 48 0.58 -11.27 8.24
CA ASP A 48 -0.41 -10.21 8.33
C ASP A 48 0.07 -9.18 9.35
N ASN A 49 0.00 -7.90 9.00
CA ASN A 49 0.40 -6.78 9.83
C ASN A 49 -0.81 -5.89 10.10
N HIS A 50 -0.85 -5.28 11.28
CA HIS A 50 -1.92 -4.39 11.72
C HIS A 50 -1.30 -3.17 12.40
N SER A 51 -1.68 -1.98 11.96
CA SER A 51 -1.26 -0.72 12.57
C SER A 51 -2.45 0.19 12.86
N ALA A 52 -2.36 0.97 13.94
CA ALA A 52 -3.28 2.04 14.26
C ALA A 52 -2.51 3.38 14.21
N SER A 53 -3.14 4.40 13.64
CA SER A 53 -2.49 5.68 13.38
C SER A 53 -3.50 6.82 13.56
N GLN A 54 -3.07 7.93 14.16
CA GLN A 54 -3.88 9.14 14.27
C GLN A 54 -3.90 9.90 12.94
N GLN A 55 -4.80 10.88 12.83
CA GLN A 55 -4.87 11.79 11.70
C GLN A 55 -3.49 12.40 11.38
N ASN A 56 -3.24 12.61 10.09
CA ASN A 56 -2.03 13.24 9.58
C ASN A 56 -0.73 12.43 9.81
N VAL A 57 -0.81 11.22 10.36
CA VAL A 57 0.33 10.29 10.35
C VAL A 57 0.57 9.79 8.93
N LEU A 58 1.82 9.88 8.49
CA LEU A 58 2.28 9.29 7.24
C LEU A 58 3.30 8.19 7.55
N ARG A 59 3.12 7.02 6.92
CA ARG A 59 4.08 5.91 6.99
C ARG A 59 4.56 5.59 5.59
N GLY A 60 5.87 5.62 5.36
CA GLY A 60 6.44 5.30 4.05
C GLY A 60 7.51 6.30 3.59
N LEU A 61 8.11 6.06 2.42
CA LEU A 61 7.80 4.98 1.47
C LEU A 61 8.67 3.74 1.72
N HIS A 62 8.08 2.58 2.00
CA HIS A 62 8.79 1.37 2.44
C HIS A 62 8.82 0.25 1.40
N TYR A 63 9.95 -0.45 1.35
CA TYR A 63 10.15 -1.68 0.57
C TYR A 63 11.30 -2.51 1.18
N GLN A 64 11.42 -3.78 0.78
CA GLN A 64 12.54 -4.64 1.17
C GLN A 64 13.34 -5.08 -0.06
N ILE A 65 14.58 -4.61 -0.21
CA ILE A 65 15.44 -4.99 -1.35
C ILE A 65 15.93 -6.44 -1.27
N ILE A 66 15.81 -7.07 -0.10
CA ILE A 66 16.03 -8.50 0.16
C ILE A 66 14.69 -9.02 0.67
N GLN A 67 14.22 -10.16 0.16
CA GLN A 67 12.87 -10.69 0.45
C GLN A 67 11.78 -9.66 0.10
N PRO A 68 11.65 -9.27 -1.18
CA PRO A 68 10.67 -8.27 -1.57
C PRO A 68 9.25 -8.76 -1.33
N GLN A 69 8.43 -7.90 -0.73
CA GLN A 69 7.07 -8.23 -0.35
C GLN A 69 6.07 -7.63 -1.34
N GLY A 70 5.18 -8.47 -1.86
CA GLY A 70 3.88 -8.01 -2.33
C GLY A 70 2.99 -7.75 -1.12
N LYS A 71 2.13 -6.74 -1.22
CA LYS A 71 1.24 -6.29 -0.14
C LYS A 71 -0.20 -6.26 -0.65
N LEU A 72 -1.12 -6.78 0.15
CA LEU A 72 -2.55 -6.54 -0.02
C LEU A 72 -3.04 -5.69 1.15
N VAL A 73 -3.30 -4.42 0.92
CA VAL A 73 -3.51 -3.39 1.96
C VAL A 73 -4.98 -2.98 2.01
N ARG A 74 -5.53 -2.78 3.22
CA ARG A 74 -6.86 -2.18 3.42
C ARG A 74 -6.98 -1.43 4.75
N ALA A 75 -7.89 -0.47 4.80
CA ALA A 75 -8.31 0.16 6.06
C ALA A 75 -9.54 -0.57 6.64
N ILE A 76 -9.54 -0.79 7.95
CA ILE A 76 -10.65 -1.43 8.68
C ILE A 76 -11.36 -0.46 9.64
N VAL A 77 -10.69 0.63 9.99
CA VAL A 77 -11.22 1.81 10.68
C VAL A 77 -10.71 3.03 9.94
N GLY A 78 -11.55 4.05 9.79
CA GLY A 78 -11.15 5.32 9.19
C GLY A 78 -10.84 5.26 7.71
N THR A 79 -10.04 6.22 7.25
CA THR A 79 -9.66 6.46 5.85
C THR A 79 -8.18 6.80 5.76
N ILE A 80 -7.50 6.19 4.79
CA ILE A 80 -6.13 6.53 4.38
C ILE A 80 -6.09 6.88 2.91
N PHE A 81 -5.11 7.69 2.50
CA PHE A 81 -4.64 7.78 1.12
C PHE A 81 -3.42 6.86 0.98
N ASP A 82 -3.57 5.76 0.24
CA ASP A 82 -2.56 4.70 0.09
C ASP A 82 -1.86 4.83 -1.26
N VAL A 83 -0.53 4.80 -1.27
CA VAL A 83 0.31 5.08 -2.43
C VAL A 83 1.24 3.90 -2.71
N ALA A 84 1.33 3.53 -3.99
CA ALA A 84 2.31 2.59 -4.52
C ALA A 84 3.20 3.29 -5.55
N VAL A 85 4.52 3.15 -5.40
CA VAL A 85 5.53 3.73 -6.30
C VAL A 85 6.31 2.60 -6.97
N ASP A 86 6.39 2.63 -8.29
CA ASP A 86 7.18 1.67 -9.05
C ASP A 86 8.67 2.00 -8.96
N ILE A 87 9.43 1.13 -8.30
CA ILE A 87 10.87 1.29 -8.12
C ILE A 87 11.65 0.16 -8.84
N ARG A 88 11.13 -0.32 -9.97
CA ARG A 88 11.80 -1.29 -10.86
C ARG A 88 12.45 -0.53 -12.02
N LYS A 89 13.78 -0.44 -12.09
CA LYS A 89 14.50 0.39 -13.08
C LYS A 89 14.12 0.10 -14.53
N ASN A 90 13.87 -1.18 -14.85
CA ASN A 90 13.54 -1.61 -16.20
C ASN A 90 12.04 -1.52 -16.53
N SER A 91 11.21 -1.04 -15.59
CA SER A 91 9.78 -0.86 -15.81
C SER A 91 9.49 0.37 -16.68
N PRO A 92 8.51 0.30 -17.61
CA PRO A 92 8.03 1.48 -18.34
C PRO A 92 7.41 2.55 -17.42
N THR A 93 6.99 2.16 -16.21
CA THR A 93 6.41 3.05 -15.20
C THR A 93 7.39 3.37 -14.06
N PHE A 94 8.70 3.14 -14.23
CA PHE A 94 9.69 3.46 -13.18
C PHE A 94 9.60 4.91 -12.70
N GLY A 95 9.51 5.09 -11.38
CA GLY A 95 9.36 6.39 -10.72
C GLY A 95 7.93 6.95 -10.75
N GLN A 96 6.99 6.30 -11.43
CA GLN A 96 5.58 6.65 -11.38
C GLN A 96 4.91 6.07 -10.13
N TRP A 97 3.79 6.67 -9.75
CA TRP A 97 3.01 6.27 -8.59
C TRP A 97 1.52 6.29 -8.89
N VAL A 98 0.77 5.51 -8.11
CA VAL A 98 -0.69 5.59 -8.03
C VAL A 98 -1.11 5.77 -6.58
N GLY A 99 -2.21 6.49 -6.34
CA GLY A 99 -2.72 6.79 -5.02
C GLY A 99 -4.23 6.69 -4.95
N TYR A 100 -4.76 6.01 -3.92
CA TYR A 100 -6.19 5.79 -3.77
C TYR A 100 -6.63 5.89 -2.31
N GLU A 101 -7.84 6.39 -2.08
CA GLU A 101 -8.45 6.34 -0.76
C GLU A 101 -8.93 4.93 -0.42
N LEU A 102 -8.42 4.36 0.67
CA LEU A 102 -8.90 3.12 1.26
C LEU A 102 -9.57 3.43 2.59
N SER A 103 -10.82 2.98 2.78
CA SER A 103 -11.57 3.25 4.00
C SER A 103 -12.35 2.05 4.50
N ALA A 104 -12.70 2.08 5.79
CA ALA A 104 -13.63 1.13 6.38
C ALA A 104 -15.01 1.15 5.68
N GLU A 105 -15.38 2.30 5.11
CA GLU A 105 -16.65 2.50 4.41
C GLU A 105 -16.61 1.90 3.00
N ASN A 106 -15.65 2.30 2.16
CA ASN A 106 -15.54 1.81 0.77
C ASN A 106 -15.05 0.34 0.70
N LYS A 107 -14.36 -0.14 1.75
CA LYS A 107 -13.82 -1.50 1.89
C LYS A 107 -12.83 -1.88 0.79
N HIS A 108 -12.33 -0.90 0.04
CA HIS A 108 -11.37 -1.12 -1.01
C HIS A 108 -10.05 -1.65 -0.47
N GLN A 109 -9.32 -2.34 -1.33
CA GLN A 109 -7.99 -2.85 -1.05
C GLN A 109 -7.05 -2.48 -2.19
N LEU A 110 -5.78 -2.27 -1.89
CA LEU A 110 -4.75 -2.09 -2.91
C LEU A 110 -3.83 -3.31 -2.89
N TRP A 111 -3.75 -4.00 -4.03
CA TRP A 111 -2.70 -4.96 -4.29
C TRP A 111 -1.49 -4.24 -4.87
N ILE A 112 -0.35 -4.41 -4.22
CA ILE A 112 0.93 -3.83 -4.59
C ILE A 112 1.93 -4.99 -4.74
N PRO A 113 2.45 -5.28 -5.94
CA PRO A 113 3.34 -6.42 -6.13
C PRO A 113 4.75 -6.16 -5.54
N PRO A 114 5.56 -7.22 -5.36
CA PRO A 114 6.99 -7.05 -5.09
C PRO A 114 7.64 -6.14 -6.15
N GLY A 115 8.61 -5.32 -5.77
CA GLY A 115 9.22 -4.35 -6.68
C GLY A 115 8.75 -2.91 -6.49
N PHE A 116 7.80 -2.67 -5.58
CA PHE A 116 7.22 -1.36 -5.33
C PHE A 116 7.58 -0.83 -3.94
N ALA A 117 7.66 0.49 -3.81
CA ALA A 117 7.63 1.17 -2.52
C ALA A 117 6.18 1.53 -2.17
N HIS A 118 5.84 1.47 -0.89
CA HIS A 118 4.47 1.68 -0.40
C HIS A 118 4.44 2.63 0.79
N GLY A 119 3.46 3.51 0.83
CA GLY A 119 3.17 4.32 2.01
C GLY A 119 1.73 4.78 2.04
N PHE A 120 1.31 5.35 3.18
CA PHE A 120 -0.03 5.92 3.31
C PHE A 120 -0.05 7.12 4.25
N LEU A 121 -1.01 8.02 4.03
CA LEU A 121 -1.38 9.15 4.90
C LEU A 121 -2.75 8.90 5.51
N VAL A 122 -2.90 9.12 6.82
CA VAL A 122 -4.19 9.01 7.51
C VAL A 122 -5.00 10.29 7.34
N LEU A 123 -6.21 10.17 6.77
CA LEU A 123 -7.09 11.30 6.49
C LEU A 123 -8.13 11.54 7.60
N SER A 124 -8.60 10.47 8.24
CA SER A 124 -9.56 10.52 9.36
C SER A 124 -8.89 10.73 10.71
N GLU A 125 -9.68 10.98 11.77
CA GLU A 125 -9.17 11.13 13.16
C GLU A 125 -8.27 9.97 13.59
N VAL A 126 -8.67 8.76 13.24
CA VAL A 126 -7.90 7.52 13.42
C VAL A 126 -8.10 6.63 12.20
N ALA A 127 -7.08 5.85 11.86
CA ALA A 127 -7.23 4.73 10.93
C ALA A 127 -6.49 3.48 11.44
N GLU A 128 -7.11 2.33 11.19
CA GLU A 128 -6.48 1.03 11.37
C GLU A 128 -6.27 0.38 10.02
N VAL A 129 -5.02 0.08 9.70
CA VAL A 129 -4.59 -0.50 8.43
C VAL A 129 -4.13 -1.92 8.67
N ILE A 130 -4.69 -2.85 7.90
CA ILE A 130 -4.27 -4.25 7.86
C ILE A 130 -3.69 -4.52 6.49
N TYR A 131 -2.57 -5.24 6.44
CA TYR A 131 -2.03 -5.72 5.18
C TYR A 131 -1.41 -7.10 5.28
N LYS A 132 -1.59 -7.88 4.22
CA LYS A 132 -0.99 -9.21 4.04
C LYS A 132 0.30 -9.05 3.24
N THR A 133 1.37 -9.78 3.58
CA THR A 133 2.63 -9.77 2.82
C THR A 133 3.00 -11.13 2.26
N THR A 134 3.62 -11.15 1.07
CA THR A 134 4.03 -12.40 0.39
C THR A 134 5.35 -12.98 0.88
N ASP A 135 6.08 -12.25 1.72
CA ASP A 135 7.32 -12.70 2.36
C ASP A 135 7.39 -12.13 3.78
N TYR A 136 8.30 -12.64 4.60
CA TYR A 136 8.52 -12.21 5.98
C TYR A 136 9.24 -10.87 6.06
N TYR A 137 9.05 -10.19 7.19
CA TYR A 137 9.83 -9.00 7.51
C TYR A 137 11.34 -9.32 7.56
N ALA A 138 12.13 -8.55 6.81
CA ALA A 138 13.57 -8.67 6.67
C ALA A 138 14.23 -7.31 6.95
N PRO A 139 14.53 -6.97 8.22
CA PRO A 139 15.09 -5.67 8.58
C PRO A 139 16.39 -5.32 7.84
N GLN A 140 17.18 -6.32 7.46
CA GLN A 140 18.38 -6.15 6.64
C GLN A 140 18.09 -5.65 5.20
N GLY A 141 16.92 -6.02 4.67
CA GLY A 141 16.43 -5.63 3.35
C GLY A 141 15.61 -4.36 3.36
N ASP A 142 15.06 -3.97 4.51
CA ASP A 142 14.19 -2.82 4.70
C ASP A 142 14.85 -1.50 4.29
N ARG A 143 14.15 -0.71 3.48
CA ARG A 143 14.59 0.58 2.94
C ARG A 143 13.43 1.57 2.97
N THR A 144 13.78 2.84 3.06
CA THR A 144 12.84 3.95 3.03
C THR A 144 13.26 4.97 1.99
N ILE A 145 12.32 5.35 1.12
CA ILE A 145 12.43 6.56 0.29
C ILE A 145 11.68 7.69 0.99
N LEU A 146 12.18 8.92 0.86
CA LEU A 146 11.50 10.12 1.36
C LEU A 146 10.08 10.22 0.80
N TRP A 147 9.11 10.46 1.69
CA TRP A 147 7.71 10.58 1.32
C TRP A 147 7.43 11.80 0.41
N ASN A 148 8.19 12.88 0.61
CA ASN A 148 8.12 14.14 -0.14
C ASN A 148 9.28 14.29 -1.15
N ASP A 149 9.77 13.18 -1.68
CA ASP A 149 10.83 13.21 -2.67
C ASP A 149 10.39 14.00 -3.92
N PRO A 150 11.17 15.00 -4.37
CA PRO A 150 10.77 15.89 -5.46
C PRO A 150 10.79 15.22 -6.83
N ASP A 151 11.53 14.11 -7.01
CA ASP A 151 11.54 13.37 -8.27
C ASP A 151 10.31 12.47 -8.40
N LEU A 152 9.77 11.97 -7.28
CA LEU A 152 8.50 11.23 -7.24
C LEU A 152 7.28 12.17 -7.27
N ALA A 153 7.39 13.35 -6.66
CA ALA A 153 6.36 14.39 -6.64
C ALA A 153 4.95 13.85 -6.33
N ILE A 154 4.84 13.02 -5.29
CA ILE A 154 3.56 12.43 -4.88
C ILE A 154 2.63 13.52 -4.39
N ASP A 155 1.42 13.56 -4.94
CA ASP A 155 0.38 14.51 -4.58
C ASP A 155 -0.38 14.02 -3.35
N TRP A 156 0.31 14.03 -2.20
CA TRP A 156 -0.30 13.71 -0.92
C TRP A 156 -1.35 14.78 -0.56
N PRO A 157 -2.59 14.41 -0.18
CA PRO A 157 -3.64 15.36 0.19
C PRO A 157 -3.40 15.95 1.59
N ILE A 158 -2.30 16.68 1.72
CA ILE A 158 -1.78 17.20 2.97
C ILE A 158 -2.31 18.62 3.19
N THR A 159 -2.90 18.85 4.36
CA THR A 159 -3.28 20.19 4.83
C THR A 159 -2.25 20.77 5.80
N GLU A 160 -1.47 19.92 6.47
CA GLU A 160 -0.52 20.27 7.54
C GLU A 160 0.69 19.34 7.52
N GLN A 161 1.85 19.74 8.05
CA GLN A 161 3.04 18.89 8.05
C GLN A 161 2.76 17.50 8.67
N PRO A 162 3.03 16.38 7.96
CA PRO A 162 2.66 15.06 8.43
C PRO A 162 3.48 14.61 9.63
N ILE A 163 2.87 13.78 10.46
CA ILE A 163 3.54 13.14 11.59
C ILE A 163 4.26 11.89 11.08
N LEU A 164 5.59 11.89 11.22
CA LEU A 164 6.46 10.86 10.67
C LEU A 164 7.24 10.16 11.79
N SER A 165 7.62 8.91 11.54
CA SER A 165 8.63 8.26 12.36
C SER A 165 10.02 8.83 12.07
N ALA A 166 10.97 8.67 12.99
CA ALA A 166 12.36 9.06 12.74
C ALA A 166 12.96 8.34 11.51
N LYS A 167 12.54 7.10 11.23
CA LYS A 167 12.97 6.35 10.04
C LYS A 167 12.44 7.01 8.77
N ASP A 168 11.19 7.46 8.78
CA ASP A 168 10.51 8.04 7.61
C ASP A 168 11.01 9.45 7.30
N SER A 169 11.24 10.25 8.34
CA SER A 169 11.86 11.57 8.21
C SER A 169 13.30 11.52 7.68
N ASN A 170 13.99 10.38 7.84
CA ASN A 170 15.36 10.16 7.36
C ASN A 170 15.42 9.20 6.16
N GLY A 171 14.33 9.11 5.38
CA GLY A 171 14.31 8.37 4.13
C GLY A 171 15.42 8.82 3.17
N GLN A 172 15.78 7.96 2.21
CA GLN A 172 16.73 8.32 1.17
C GLN A 172 16.03 9.06 0.01
N PRO A 173 16.67 10.05 -0.61
CA PRO A 173 16.20 10.60 -1.89
C PRO A 173 16.08 9.49 -2.94
N PHE A 174 15.06 9.54 -3.79
CA PHE A 174 14.76 8.52 -4.78
C PHE A 174 15.95 8.27 -5.72
N ARG A 175 16.62 9.34 -6.16
CA ARG A 175 17.81 9.27 -7.04
C ARG A 175 18.97 8.48 -6.47
N THR A 176 19.10 8.41 -5.15
CA THR A 176 20.17 7.67 -4.46
C THR A 176 19.67 6.42 -3.77
N ALA A 177 18.36 6.18 -3.77
CA ALA A 177 17.76 5.01 -3.17
C ALA A 177 18.15 3.73 -3.93
N LYS A 178 18.30 2.63 -3.20
CA LYS A 178 18.56 1.33 -3.81
C LYS A 178 17.26 0.76 -4.36
N VAL A 179 17.10 0.77 -5.68
CA VAL A 179 15.90 0.28 -6.37
C VAL A 179 16.12 -1.11 -6.97
N TYR A 180 15.05 -1.76 -7.48
CA TYR A 180 15.16 -3.06 -8.15
C TYR A 180 15.68 -2.89 -9.58
N GLU A 181 16.48 -3.85 -10.03
CA GLU A 181 16.99 -3.91 -11.41
C GLU A 181 16.03 -4.71 -12.29
#